data_AF-A0ABD5NYN3-F1
#
_entry.id   AF-A0ABD5NYN3-F1
#
_cell.length_a   1.000
_cell.length_b   1.000
_cell.length_c   1.000
_cell.angle_alpha   90.00
_cell.angle_beta   90.00
_cell.angle_gamma   90.00
#
_symmetry.space_group_name_H-M   'P 1'
#
loop_
_entity.id
_entity.type
_entity.pdbx_description
1 polymer ?
#
loop_
_entity_poly.entity_id
_entity_poly.type
_entity_poly.pdbx_seq_one_letter_code
_entity_poly.pdbx_strand_id
1 'polypeptide(L)'
;MHIMEGFLPPFWAAAWYLVAAPVVAFGAYRTAKMVREDSSRIALVAIAGAFVFVFSALKIPSVTGSTSHPTGTGVAVVLFGPAVTAFLSTIVLLYQSLLLAHGGISTLGANVAAMGIVGPFVGWLTYRFTRRYAGLEGSTFAATVVTNWVTYLVTSAQLAMAFPAGGGLEGVVSAMAGFAAVFAVTQVPIGLVEGGIAAGLIGYLVEVKADVRTRLRVSA
;
A
#
# COMPACT_ATOMS: atom_id res chain seq x y z
N MET A 1 -4.37 6.78 4.51
CA MET A 1 -4.36 7.58 5.76
C MET A 1 -3.50 6.88 6.78
N HIS A 2 -2.42 7.52 7.22
CA HIS A 2 -1.57 6.97 8.27
C HIS A 2 -2.17 7.28 9.64
N ILE A 3 -2.06 6.34 10.57
CA ILE A 3 -2.31 6.62 11.98
C ILE A 3 -1.13 7.45 12.50
N MET A 4 -1.41 8.63 13.04
CA MET A 4 -0.39 9.58 13.49
C MET A 4 0.38 9.06 14.72
N GLU A 5 1.60 9.57 14.91
CA GLU A 5 2.42 9.31 16.09
C GLU A 5 1.66 9.57 17.40
N GLY A 6 1.80 8.67 18.37
CA GLY A 6 1.17 8.80 19.69
C GLY A 6 -0.35 8.61 19.72
N PHE A 7 -1.00 8.33 18.58
CA PHE A 7 -2.46 8.19 18.55
C PHE A 7 -2.95 6.86 19.12
N LEU A 8 -2.18 5.77 18.97
CA LEU A 8 -2.57 4.47 19.52
C LEU A 8 -2.09 4.31 20.96
N PRO A 9 -2.90 3.73 21.86
CA PRO A 9 -2.43 3.29 23.16
C PRO A 9 -1.24 2.33 23.03
N PRO A 10 -0.25 2.36 23.96
CA PRO A 10 0.97 1.56 23.85
C PRO A 10 0.74 0.06 23.64
N PHE A 11 -0.31 -0.49 24.27
CA PHE A 11 -0.71 -1.89 24.07
C PHE A 11 -1.05 -2.19 22.61
N TRP A 12 -1.90 -1.38 21.98
CA TRP A 12 -2.30 -1.57 20.57
C TRP A 12 -1.14 -1.33 19.62
N ALA A 13 -0.30 -0.33 19.88
CA ALA A 13 0.92 -0.09 19.12
C ALA A 13 1.83 -1.34 19.11
N ALA A 14 2.12 -1.90 20.29
CA ALA A 14 2.93 -3.11 20.42
C ALA A 14 2.28 -4.34 19.76
N ALA A 15 0.97 -4.53 19.92
CA ALA A 15 0.24 -5.64 19.32
C ALA A 15 0.36 -5.64 17.79
N TRP A 16 0.23 -4.47 17.15
CA TRP A 16 0.35 -4.36 15.70
C TRP A 16 1.76 -4.59 15.17
N TYR A 17 2.80 -4.19 15.93
CA TYR A 17 4.17 -4.57 15.63
C TYR A 17 4.35 -6.09 15.64
N LEU A 18 3.77 -6.76 16.65
CA LEU A 18 3.83 -8.21 16.80
C LEU A 18 3.16 -8.95 15.64
N VAL A 19 2.03 -8.41 15.15
CA VAL A 19 1.32 -8.95 13.97
C VAL A 19 2.09 -8.69 12.67
N ALA A 20 2.65 -7.49 12.49
CA ALA A 20 3.35 -7.12 11.25
C ALA A 20 4.73 -7.79 11.11
N ALA A 21 5.47 -7.93 12.21
CA ALA A 21 6.84 -8.44 12.23
C ALA A 21 7.07 -9.75 11.46
N PRO A 22 6.30 -10.85 11.66
CA PRO A 22 6.54 -12.10 10.95
C PRO A 22 6.37 -11.97 9.43
N VAL A 23 5.39 -11.18 8.99
CA VAL A 23 5.13 -10.98 7.56
C VAL A 23 6.23 -10.14 6.92
N VAL A 24 6.68 -9.08 7.62
CA VAL A 24 7.79 -8.23 7.16
C VAL A 24 9.10 -9.02 7.13
N ALA A 25 9.37 -9.83 8.16
CA ALA A 25 10.56 -10.69 8.20
C ALA A 25 10.56 -11.71 7.05
N PHE A 26 9.42 -12.32 6.75
CA PHE A 26 9.26 -13.19 5.59
C PHE A 26 9.48 -12.42 4.27
N GLY A 27 8.93 -11.21 4.16
CA GLY A 27 9.16 -10.32 3.02
C GLY A 27 10.62 -9.96 2.81
N ALA A 28 11.35 -9.65 3.89
CA ALA A 28 12.78 -9.38 3.88
C ALA A 28 13.56 -10.61 3.42
N TYR A 29 13.26 -11.79 3.97
CA TYR A 29 13.87 -13.05 3.56
C TYR A 29 13.66 -13.35 2.07
N ARG A 30 12.43 -13.20 1.57
CA ARG A 30 12.10 -13.40 0.16
C ARG A 30 12.83 -12.42 -0.75
N THR A 31 12.91 -11.15 -0.33
CA THR A 31 13.65 -10.11 -1.06
C THR A 31 15.14 -10.42 -1.11
N ALA A 32 15.74 -10.79 0.02
CA ALA A 32 17.15 -11.17 0.09
C ALA A 32 17.46 -12.41 -0.77
N LYS A 33 16.58 -13.42 -0.75
CA LYS A 33 16.72 -14.60 -1.62
C LYS A 33 16.67 -14.22 -3.10
N MET A 34 15.71 -13.38 -3.49
CA MET A 34 15.56 -12.90 -4.86
C MET A 34 16.80 -12.15 -5.36
N VAL A 35 17.44 -11.35 -4.51
CA VAL A 35 18.67 -10.62 -4.81
C VAL A 35 19.89 -11.55 -4.90
N ARG A 36 19.95 -12.61 -4.09
CA ARG A 36 21.04 -13.61 -4.16
C ARG A 36 20.99 -14.43 -5.43
N GLU A 37 19.79 -14.72 -5.95
CA GLU A 37 19.61 -15.45 -7.21
C GLU A 37 20.01 -14.60 -8.42
N ASP A 38 19.79 -13.29 -8.36
CA ASP A 38 20.10 -12.36 -9.44
C ASP A 38 20.36 -10.97 -8.85
N SER A 39 21.64 -10.58 -8.83
CA SER A 39 22.09 -9.32 -8.22
C SER A 39 21.53 -8.10 -8.93
N SER A 40 21.11 -8.21 -10.20
CA SER A 40 20.49 -7.09 -10.93
C SER A 40 19.12 -6.70 -10.33
N ARG A 41 18.45 -7.62 -9.61
CA ARG A 41 17.14 -7.37 -9.00
C ARG A 41 17.20 -6.40 -7.84
N ILE A 42 18.36 -6.22 -7.19
CA ILE A 42 18.49 -5.23 -6.10
C ILE A 42 18.22 -3.81 -6.60
N ALA A 43 18.70 -3.50 -7.81
CA ALA A 43 18.49 -2.19 -8.43
C ALA A 43 17.00 -1.97 -8.71
N LEU A 44 16.28 -2.98 -9.21
CA LEU A 44 14.85 -2.90 -9.47
C LEU A 44 14.04 -2.66 -8.19
N VAL A 45 14.36 -3.41 -7.13
CA VAL A 45 13.68 -3.26 -5.82
C VAL A 45 13.98 -1.89 -5.21
N ALA A 46 15.22 -1.40 -5.31
CA ALA A 46 15.60 -0.08 -4.80
C ALA A 46 14.93 1.06 -5.56
N ILE A 47 14.94 1.01 -6.90
CA ILE A 47 14.26 2.00 -7.75
C ILE A 47 12.75 1.96 -7.48
N ALA A 48 12.15 0.78 -7.33
CA ALA A 48 10.74 0.67 -6.98
C ALA A 48 10.43 1.27 -5.61
N GLY A 49 11.24 0.99 -4.58
CA GLY A 49 11.08 1.60 -3.26
C GLY A 49 11.20 3.12 -3.31
N ALA A 50 12.21 3.65 -4.02
CA ALA A 50 12.39 5.08 -4.22
C ALA A 50 11.22 5.70 -5.00
N PHE A 51 10.74 5.03 -6.05
CA PHE A 51 9.58 5.46 -6.81
C PHE A 51 8.33 5.52 -5.93
N VAL A 52 8.03 4.46 -5.17
CA VAL A 52 6.86 4.44 -4.27
C VAL A 52 6.97 5.54 -3.21
N PHE A 53 8.16 5.76 -2.64
CA PHE A 53 8.39 6.84 -1.70
C PHE A 53 8.18 8.23 -2.33
N VAL A 54 8.81 8.52 -3.46
CA VAL A 54 8.68 9.81 -4.16
C VAL A 54 7.25 10.03 -4.64
N PHE A 55 6.62 8.99 -5.21
CA PHE A 55 5.23 9.02 -5.63
C PHE A 55 4.34 9.38 -4.44
N SER A 56 4.59 8.80 -3.27
CA SER A 56 3.87 9.14 -2.03
C SER A 56 4.17 10.52 -1.43
N ALA A 57 5.15 11.25 -1.97
CA ALA A 57 5.39 12.64 -1.60
C ALA A 57 4.68 13.63 -2.54
N LEU A 58 4.14 13.16 -3.68
CA LEU A 58 3.42 14.00 -4.63
C LEU A 58 2.04 14.38 -4.09
N LYS A 59 1.72 15.67 -4.10
CA LYS A 59 0.41 16.18 -3.69
C LYS A 59 -0.56 16.09 -4.87
N ILE A 60 -1.61 15.30 -4.68
CA ILE A 60 -2.74 15.22 -5.59
C ILE A 60 -3.88 16.07 -4.99
N PRO A 61 -4.46 17.01 -5.75
CA PRO A 61 -5.63 17.75 -5.30
C PRO A 61 -6.79 16.78 -5.07
N SER A 62 -7.37 16.79 -3.87
CA SER A 62 -8.55 15.96 -3.57
C SER A 62 -9.84 16.69 -3.94
N VAL A 63 -10.89 15.90 -4.21
CA VAL A 63 -12.22 16.38 -4.61
C VAL A 63 -12.89 17.26 -3.53
N THR A 64 -12.43 17.18 -2.28
CA THR A 64 -13.02 17.89 -1.13
C THR A 64 -12.13 19.01 -0.58
N GLY A 65 -11.20 19.55 -1.37
CA GLY A 65 -10.33 20.67 -0.96
C GLY A 65 -9.19 20.32 0.01
N SER A 66 -9.00 19.03 0.33
CA SER A 66 -7.82 18.53 1.04
C SER A 66 -6.66 18.24 0.07
N THR A 67 -5.44 18.13 0.59
CA THR A 67 -4.30 17.59 -0.16
C THR A 67 -4.07 16.15 0.24
N SER A 68 -3.97 15.27 -0.74
CA SER A 68 -3.72 13.85 -0.52
C SER A 68 -2.46 13.44 -1.25
N HIS A 69 -1.88 12.32 -0.87
CA HIS A 69 -0.74 11.73 -1.55
C HIS A 69 -1.08 10.29 -1.89
N PRO A 70 -0.63 9.80 -3.06
CA PRO A 70 -0.89 8.43 -3.45
C PRO A 70 -0.03 7.48 -2.62
N THR A 71 -0.49 6.25 -2.43
CA THR A 71 0.16 5.28 -1.55
C THR A 71 1.23 4.46 -2.29
N GLY A 72 1.03 4.21 -3.59
CA GLY A 72 1.92 3.43 -4.46
C GLY A 72 1.97 1.93 -4.17
N THR A 73 1.34 1.47 -3.08
CA THR A 73 1.35 0.05 -2.65
C THR A 73 0.56 -0.86 -3.58
N GLY A 74 -0.50 -0.35 -4.22
CA GLY A 74 -1.25 -1.06 -5.27
C GLY A 74 -0.40 -1.38 -6.50
N VAL A 75 0.42 -0.43 -6.97
CA VAL A 75 1.37 -0.66 -8.06
C VAL A 75 2.46 -1.64 -7.61
N ALA A 76 3.02 -1.42 -6.41
CA ALA A 76 4.09 -2.27 -5.88
C ALA A 76 3.67 -3.74 -5.80
N VAL A 77 2.43 -4.02 -5.41
CA VAL A 77 1.97 -5.41 -5.27
C VAL A 77 1.71 -6.11 -6.60
N VAL A 78 1.30 -5.37 -7.62
CA VAL A 78 1.18 -5.89 -8.99
C VAL A 78 2.55 -6.26 -9.56
N LEU A 79 3.58 -5.47 -9.25
CA LEU A 79 4.94 -5.67 -9.77
C LEU A 79 5.74 -6.73 -9.01
N PHE A 80 5.66 -6.74 -7.68
CA PHE A 80 6.57 -7.52 -6.83
C PHE A 80 5.88 -8.60 -5.99
N GLY A 81 4.54 -8.59 -5.94
CA GLY A 81 3.75 -9.48 -5.09
C GLY A 81 3.82 -9.12 -3.60
N PRO A 82 2.94 -9.74 -2.79
CA PRO A 82 2.65 -9.28 -1.43
C PRO A 82 3.84 -9.35 -0.47
N ALA A 83 4.70 -10.38 -0.58
CA ALA A 83 5.82 -10.53 0.34
C ALA A 83 6.87 -9.41 0.18
N VAL A 84 7.26 -9.09 -1.06
CA VAL A 84 8.24 -8.03 -1.33
C VAL A 84 7.61 -6.67 -1.04
N THR A 85 6.33 -6.47 -1.37
CA THR A 85 5.59 -5.24 -1.04
C THR A 85 5.54 -4.99 0.47
N ALA A 86 5.30 -6.01 1.31
CA ALA A 86 5.28 -5.82 2.76
C ALA A 86 6.61 -5.27 3.30
N PHE A 87 7.73 -5.79 2.81
CA PHE A 87 9.06 -5.31 3.20
C PHE A 87 9.33 -3.90 2.65
N LEU A 88 9.06 -3.67 1.36
CA LEU A 88 9.23 -2.36 0.72
C LEU A 88 8.38 -1.28 1.39
N SER A 89 7.10 -1.56 1.63
CA SER A 89 6.19 -0.64 2.31
C SER A 89 6.67 -0.30 3.71
N THR A 90 7.29 -1.24 4.43
CA THR A 90 7.88 -0.95 5.75
C THR A 90 8.99 0.10 5.66
N ILE A 91 9.87 -0.02 4.67
CA ILE A 91 10.95 0.95 4.43
C ILE A 91 10.36 2.32 4.05
N VAL A 92 9.39 2.33 3.13
CA VAL A 92 8.72 3.57 2.70
C VAL A 92 8.03 4.25 3.88
N LEU A 93 7.26 3.51 4.67
CA LEU A 93 6.56 4.02 5.84
C LEU A 93 7.52 4.55 6.92
N LEU A 94 8.66 3.89 7.10
CA LEU A 94 9.71 4.37 7.99
C LEU A 94 10.24 5.72 7.50
N TYR A 95 10.58 5.86 6.23
CA TYR A 95 11.04 7.15 5.69
C TYR A 95 9.96 8.23 5.73
N GLN A 96 8.70 7.89 5.49
CA GLN A 96 7.59 8.84 5.62
C GLN A 96 7.47 9.36 7.05
N SER A 97 7.62 8.48 8.05
CA SER A 97 7.59 8.87 9.46
C SER A 97 8.77 9.77 9.84
N LEU A 98 9.97 9.48 9.34
CA LEU A 98 11.21 10.19 9.71
C LEU A 98 11.43 11.50 8.94
N LEU A 99 11.13 11.51 7.64
CA LEU A 99 11.49 12.62 6.74
C LEU A 99 10.31 13.54 6.41
N LEU A 100 9.10 12.99 6.38
CA LEU A 100 7.90 13.74 5.99
C LEU A 100 6.98 14.05 7.19
N ALA A 101 7.37 13.62 8.39
CA ALA A 101 6.54 13.68 9.60
C ALA A 101 5.12 13.12 9.34
N HIS A 102 5.03 12.07 8.51
CA HIS A 102 3.77 11.51 8.06
C HIS A 102 3.60 10.09 8.63
N GLY A 103 2.57 9.90 9.46
CA GLY A 103 2.39 8.67 10.25
C GLY A 103 3.10 8.75 11.61
N GLY A 104 3.74 7.66 12.02
CA GLY A 104 4.47 7.58 13.28
C GLY A 104 5.33 6.31 13.39
N ILE A 105 6.37 6.38 14.21
CA ILE A 105 7.22 5.27 14.66
C ILE A 105 6.45 4.37 15.62
N SER A 106 5.72 4.89 16.61
CA SER A 106 4.93 4.03 17.51
C SER A 106 3.81 3.31 16.76
N THR A 107 3.23 3.96 15.76
CA THR A 107 2.12 3.44 14.96
C THR A 107 2.56 2.73 13.68
N LEU A 108 3.87 2.63 13.43
CA LEU A 108 4.44 2.03 12.22
C LEU A 108 3.95 0.60 12.02
N GLY A 109 3.90 -0.22 13.08
CA GLY A 109 3.37 -1.59 13.00
C GLY A 109 1.93 -1.65 12.48
N ALA A 110 1.06 -0.75 12.96
CA ALA A 110 -0.33 -0.67 12.52
C ALA A 110 -0.44 -0.18 11.06
N ASN A 111 0.33 0.84 10.71
CA ASN A 111 0.40 1.36 9.35
C ASN A 111 0.92 0.30 8.36
N VAL A 112 1.96 -0.46 8.72
CA VAL A 112 2.50 -1.55 7.90
C VAL A 112 1.46 -2.66 7.75
N ALA A 113 0.76 -3.04 8.82
CA ALA A 113 -0.29 -4.06 8.77
C ALA A 113 -1.40 -3.68 7.78
N ALA A 114 -1.88 -2.44 7.82
CA ALA A 114 -2.91 -1.98 6.89
C ALA A 114 -2.38 -1.79 5.46
N MET A 115 -1.34 -0.98 5.30
CA MET A 115 -0.90 -0.43 4.02
C MET A 115 0.12 -1.32 3.29
N GLY A 116 0.94 -2.06 4.04
CA GLY A 116 1.98 -2.93 3.48
C GLY A 116 1.60 -4.40 3.39
N ILE A 117 0.65 -4.84 4.21
CA ILE A 117 0.29 -6.26 4.32
C ILE A 117 -1.12 -6.52 3.82
N VAL A 118 -2.15 -6.12 4.57
CA VAL A 118 -3.54 -6.55 4.30
C VAL A 118 -4.07 -5.93 3.01
N GLY A 119 -3.93 -4.61 2.84
CA GLY A 119 -4.32 -3.92 1.60
C GLY A 119 -3.67 -4.56 0.36
N PRO A 120 -2.32 -4.61 0.29
CA PRO A 120 -1.62 -5.23 -0.83
C PRO A 120 -1.99 -6.69 -1.07
N PHE A 121 -2.15 -7.49 -0.02
CA PHE A 121 -2.53 -8.90 -0.16
C PHE A 121 -3.90 -9.06 -0.85
N VAL A 122 -4.92 -8.30 -0.43
CA VAL A 122 -6.24 -8.34 -1.06
C VAL A 122 -6.20 -7.75 -2.47
N GLY A 123 -5.40 -6.69 -2.69
CA GLY A 123 -5.13 -6.15 -4.02
C GLY A 123 -4.50 -7.17 -4.97
N TRP A 124 -3.54 -7.96 -4.48
CA TRP A 124 -2.90 -9.03 -5.24
C TRP A 124 -3.87 -10.15 -5.62
N LEU A 125 -4.75 -10.55 -4.68
CA LEU A 125 -5.82 -11.49 -4.98
C LEU A 125 -6.75 -10.93 -6.06
N THR A 126 -7.14 -9.66 -5.91
CA THR A 126 -7.98 -8.96 -6.89
C THR A 126 -7.33 -8.97 -8.26
N TYR A 127 -6.06 -8.56 -8.35
CA TYR A 127 -5.27 -8.63 -9.58
C TYR A 127 -5.30 -10.01 -10.19
N ARG A 128 -5.08 -11.08 -9.40
CA ARG A 128 -5.02 -12.43 -9.93
C ARG A 128 -6.35 -12.91 -10.51
N PHE A 129 -7.47 -12.54 -9.88
CA PHE A 129 -8.81 -12.88 -10.34
C PHE A 129 -9.24 -12.07 -11.56
N THR A 130 -8.90 -10.79 -11.61
CA THR A 130 -9.27 -9.88 -12.71
C THR A 130 -8.36 -10.00 -13.92
N ARG A 131 -7.13 -10.52 -13.77
CA ARG A 131 -6.11 -10.59 -14.84
C ARG A 131 -6.59 -11.19 -16.15
N ARG A 132 -7.47 -12.19 -16.05
CA ARG A 132 -8.02 -12.93 -17.20
C ARG A 132 -9.18 -12.21 -17.91
N TYR A 133 -9.77 -11.21 -17.28
CA TYR A 133 -10.98 -10.53 -17.78
C TYR A 133 -10.74 -9.07 -18.14
N ALA A 134 -9.90 -8.36 -17.39
CA ALA A 134 -9.75 -6.90 -17.49
C ALA A 134 -8.41 -6.45 -18.10
N GLY A 135 -7.64 -7.35 -18.70
CA GLY A 135 -6.31 -7.04 -19.24
C GLY A 135 -5.31 -6.68 -18.14
N LEU A 136 -4.17 -6.07 -18.49
CA LEU A 136 -3.15 -5.71 -17.51
C LEU A 136 -3.56 -4.43 -16.76
N GLU A 137 -3.88 -3.37 -17.49
CA GLU A 137 -4.24 -2.06 -16.96
C GLU A 137 -5.50 -2.10 -16.11
N GLY A 138 -6.59 -2.70 -16.61
CA GLY A 138 -7.84 -2.81 -15.85
C GLY A 138 -7.71 -3.66 -14.60
N SER A 139 -6.83 -4.67 -14.61
CA SER A 139 -6.53 -5.46 -13.41
C SER A 139 -5.68 -4.69 -12.41
N THR A 140 -4.73 -3.88 -12.87
CA THR A 140 -3.95 -2.97 -12.03
C THR A 140 -4.84 -1.89 -11.40
N PHE A 141 -5.77 -1.33 -12.18
CA PHE A 141 -6.78 -0.40 -11.68
C PHE A 141 -7.55 -1.02 -10.51
N ALA A 142 -8.18 -2.18 -10.75
CA ALA A 142 -8.98 -2.87 -9.74
C ALA A 142 -8.15 -3.24 -8.49
N ALA A 143 -6.94 -3.77 -8.69
CA ALA A 143 -6.04 -4.14 -7.60
C ALA A 143 -5.67 -2.94 -6.73
N THR A 144 -5.38 -1.79 -7.34
CA THR A 144 -4.98 -0.56 -6.63
C THR A 144 -6.15 0.06 -5.88
N VAL A 145 -7.33 0.14 -6.51
CA VAL A 145 -8.57 0.60 -5.86
C VAL A 145 -8.88 -0.24 -4.62
N VAL A 146 -8.87 -1.57 -4.77
CA VAL A 146 -9.16 -2.49 -3.66
C VAL A 146 -8.08 -2.42 -2.58
N THR A 147 -6.80 -2.33 -2.96
CA THR A 147 -5.69 -2.14 -2.00
C THR A 147 -5.95 -0.94 -1.10
N ASN A 148 -6.31 0.20 -1.70
CA ASN A 148 -6.58 1.43 -0.98
C ASN A 148 -7.79 1.28 -0.06
N TRP A 149 -8.94 0.85 -0.58
CA TRP A 149 -10.15 0.74 0.23
C TRP A 149 -10.02 -0.26 1.38
N VAL A 150 -9.37 -1.40 1.15
CA VAL A 150 -9.07 -2.38 2.20
C VAL A 150 -8.15 -1.79 3.24
N THR A 151 -7.11 -1.05 2.84
CA THR A 151 -6.22 -0.34 3.77
C THR A 151 -7.04 0.54 4.72
N TYR A 152 -7.98 1.32 4.18
CA TYR A 152 -8.81 2.21 5.00
C TYR A 152 -9.76 1.47 5.92
N LEU A 153 -10.37 0.37 5.46
CA LEU A 153 -11.21 -0.48 6.31
C LEU A 153 -10.40 -1.09 7.46
N VAL A 154 -9.18 -1.54 7.20
CA VAL A 154 -8.27 -2.05 8.23
C VAL A 154 -7.89 -0.96 9.21
N THR A 155 -7.56 0.25 8.74
CA THR A 155 -7.30 1.40 9.62
C THR A 155 -8.51 1.77 10.46
N SER A 156 -9.72 1.75 9.89
CA SER A 156 -10.96 1.97 10.67
C SER A 156 -11.15 0.90 11.75
N ALA A 157 -10.87 -0.37 11.45
CA ALA A 157 -10.93 -1.44 12.45
C ALA A 157 -9.85 -1.27 13.55
N GLN A 158 -8.62 -0.88 13.16
CA GLN A 158 -7.53 -0.59 14.09
C GLN A 158 -7.92 0.50 15.09
N LEU A 159 -8.48 1.60 14.59
CA LEU A 159 -8.93 2.72 15.42
C LEU A 159 -10.14 2.34 16.27
N ALA A 160 -11.08 1.58 15.73
CA ALA A 160 -12.26 1.14 16.46
C ALA A 160 -11.95 0.19 17.63
N MET A 161 -10.94 -0.67 17.47
CA MET A 161 -10.46 -1.52 18.56
C MET A 161 -9.75 -0.72 19.66
N ALA A 162 -9.03 0.34 19.28
CA ALA A 162 -8.38 1.24 20.23
C ALA A 162 -9.37 2.19 20.91
N PHE A 163 -10.43 2.60 20.21
CA PHE A 163 -11.39 3.62 20.61
C PHE A 163 -12.84 3.18 20.32
N PRO A 164 -13.37 2.19 21.07
CA PRO A 164 -14.74 1.71 20.86
C PRO A 164 -15.77 2.74 21.32
N ALA A 165 -16.89 2.82 20.59
CA ALA A 165 -18.03 3.67 20.89
C ALA A 165 -18.98 2.98 21.89
N GLY A 166 -18.47 2.69 23.10
CA GLY A 166 -19.17 1.96 24.15
C GLY A 166 -18.50 0.64 24.52
N GLY A 167 -19.20 -0.20 25.29
CA GLY A 167 -18.70 -1.48 25.76
C GLY A 167 -18.87 -2.63 24.74
N GLY A 168 -17.96 -3.60 24.78
CA GLY A 168 -18.08 -4.85 24.03
C GLY A 168 -17.91 -4.72 22.51
N LEU A 169 -18.29 -5.79 21.80
CA LEU A 169 -18.14 -5.90 20.35
C LEU A 169 -18.98 -4.86 19.59
N GLU A 170 -20.17 -4.53 20.09
CA GLU A 170 -21.06 -3.55 19.47
C GLU A 170 -20.44 -2.15 19.43
N GLY A 171 -19.76 -1.74 20.51
CA GLY A 171 -19.02 -0.48 20.55
C GLY A 171 -17.90 -0.41 19.52
N VAL A 172 -17.18 -1.52 19.30
CA VAL A 172 -16.13 -1.62 18.27
C VAL A 172 -16.74 -1.53 16.87
N VAL A 173 -17.81 -2.28 16.58
CA VAL A 173 -18.47 -2.26 15.26
C VAL A 173 -19.03 -0.88 14.93
N SER A 174 -19.68 -0.22 15.90
CA SER A 174 -20.18 1.15 15.76
C SER A 174 -19.05 2.14 15.47
N ALA A 175 -17.96 2.09 16.24
CA ALA A 175 -16.80 2.95 16.01
C ALA A 175 -16.17 2.71 14.64
N MET A 176 -16.05 1.43 14.21
CA MET A 176 -15.51 1.08 12.90
C MET A 176 -16.35 1.69 11.78
N ALA A 177 -17.68 1.59 11.87
CA ALA A 177 -18.59 2.21 10.91
C ALA A 177 -18.43 3.74 10.88
N GLY A 178 -18.31 4.38 12.05
CA GLY A 178 -18.04 5.81 12.16
C GLY A 178 -16.74 6.24 11.49
N PHE A 179 -15.62 5.58 11.81
CA PHE A 179 -14.33 5.87 11.16
C PHE A 179 -14.36 5.58 9.65
N ALA A 180 -14.98 4.49 9.23
CA ALA A 180 -15.09 4.13 7.82
C ALA A 180 -15.92 5.17 7.04
N ALA A 181 -17.02 5.66 7.60
CA ALA A 181 -17.84 6.70 6.98
C ALA A 181 -17.06 8.01 6.81
N VAL A 182 -16.31 8.44 7.83
CA VAL A 182 -15.47 9.64 7.76
C VAL A 182 -14.38 9.49 6.71
N PHE A 183 -13.69 8.35 6.68
CA PHE A 183 -12.66 8.10 5.67
C PHE A 183 -13.24 8.00 4.27
N ALA A 184 -14.40 7.37 4.07
CA ALA A 184 -14.98 7.13 2.75
C ALA A 184 -15.11 8.41 1.91
N VAL A 185 -15.47 9.54 2.53
CA VAL A 185 -15.65 10.84 1.86
C VAL A 185 -14.41 11.25 1.06
N THR A 186 -13.22 11.04 1.61
CA THR A 186 -11.96 11.41 0.95
C THR A 186 -11.34 10.21 0.21
N GLN A 187 -11.40 9.04 0.85
CA GLN A 187 -10.63 7.90 0.45
C GLN A 187 -11.23 7.11 -0.72
N VAL A 188 -12.55 7.13 -0.90
CA VAL A 188 -13.19 6.48 -2.06
C VAL A 188 -12.77 7.17 -3.36
N PRO A 189 -12.89 8.51 -3.49
CA PRO A 189 -12.39 9.23 -4.67
C PRO A 189 -10.89 9.04 -4.91
N ILE A 190 -10.06 9.14 -3.87
CA ILE A 190 -8.61 8.98 -3.99
C ILE A 190 -8.25 7.59 -4.51
N GLY A 191 -8.92 6.54 -4.01
CA GLY A 191 -8.69 5.17 -4.46
C GLY A 191 -8.91 5.00 -5.97
N LEU A 192 -9.96 5.63 -6.52
CA LEU A 192 -10.25 5.62 -7.96
C LEU A 192 -9.21 6.38 -8.77
N VAL A 193 -8.82 7.58 -8.32
CA VAL A 193 -7.80 8.39 -8.99
C VAL A 193 -6.47 7.66 -9.01
N GLU A 194 -6.03 7.12 -7.87
CA GLU A 194 -4.79 6.35 -7.78
C GLU A 194 -4.84 5.07 -8.63
N GLY A 195 -6.00 4.40 -8.68
CA GLY A 195 -6.22 3.28 -9.58
C GLY A 195 -6.01 3.65 -11.05
N GLY A 196 -6.54 4.81 -11.47
CA GLY A 196 -6.35 5.32 -12.84
C GLY A 196 -4.89 5.61 -13.15
N ILE A 197 -4.18 6.28 -12.22
CA ILE A 197 -2.75 6.57 -12.37
C ILE A 197 -1.93 5.26 -12.43
N ALA A 198 -2.24 4.29 -11.57
CA ALA A 198 -1.58 3.00 -11.54
C ALA A 198 -1.75 2.22 -12.86
N ALA A 199 -2.97 2.20 -13.40
CA ALA A 199 -3.26 1.57 -14.68
C ALA A 199 -2.46 2.23 -15.82
N GLY A 200 -2.50 3.56 -15.91
CA GLY A 200 -1.74 4.31 -16.92
C GLY A 200 -0.23 4.13 -16.80
N LEU A 201 0.31 4.11 -15.57
CA LEU A 201 1.73 3.83 -15.33
C LEU A 201 2.15 2.46 -15.85
N ILE A 202 1.36 1.42 -15.56
CA ILE A 202 1.66 0.07 -16.03
C ILE A 202 1.53 -0.04 -17.55
N GLY A 203 0.52 0.61 -18.16
CA GLY A 203 0.40 0.71 -19.62
C GLY A 203 1.65 1.32 -20.26
N TYR A 204 2.06 2.49 -19.76
CA TYR A 204 3.26 3.18 -20.22
C TYR A 204 4.54 2.34 -20.08
N LEU A 205 4.72 1.64 -18.95
CA LEU A 205 5.88 0.77 -18.75
C LEU A 205 5.95 -0.38 -19.77
N VAL A 206 4.80 -0.90 -20.20
CA VAL A 206 4.74 -1.93 -21.24
C VAL A 206 5.12 -1.35 -22.61
N GLU A 207 4.60 -0.17 -22.95
CA GLU A 207 4.92 0.52 -24.21
C GLU A 207 6.41 0.86 -24.31
N VAL A 208 7.00 1.44 -23.27
CA VAL A 208 8.44 1.78 -23.25
C VAL A 208 9.30 0.53 -23.42
N LYS A 209 8.96 -0.58 -22.77
CA LYS A 209 9.68 -1.84 -22.93
C LYS A 209 9.60 -2.35 -24.37
N ALA A 210 8.44 -2.21 -25.03
CA ALA A 210 8.26 -2.60 -26.43
C ALA A 210 9.10 -1.71 -27.36
N ASP A 211 9.14 -0.40 -27.13
CA ASP A 211 9.95 0.55 -27.92
C ASP A 211 11.46 0.26 -27.76
N VAL A 212 11.94 0.11 -26.51
CA VAL A 212 13.34 -0.23 -26.23
C VAL A 212 13.75 -1.53 -26.90
N ARG A 213 12.89 -2.56 -26.85
CA ARG A 213 13.15 -3.85 -27.51
C ARG A 213 13.25 -3.70 -29.04
N THR A 214 12.39 -2.87 -29.63
CA THR A 214 12.37 -2.59 -31.06
C THR A 214 13.63 -1.85 -31.49
N ARG A 215 14.05 -0.82 -30.73
CA ARG A 215 15.27 -0.03 -31.01
C ARG A 215 16.56 -0.83 -30.86
N LEU A 216 16.62 -1.74 -29.89
CA LEU A 216 17.82 -2.55 -29.62
C LEU A 216 17.90 -3.84 -30.47
N ARG A 217 16.93 -4.11 -31.35
CA ARG A 217 16.89 -5.30 -32.24
C ARG A 217 17.07 -6.64 -31.51
N VAL A 218 16.63 -6.75 -30.26
CA VAL A 218 16.69 -8.00 -29.50
C VAL A 218 15.36 -8.75 -29.65
N SER A 219 15.28 -9.65 -30.63
CA SER A 219 14.20 -10.63 -30.74
C SER A 219 14.35 -11.70 -29.66
N ALA A 220 13.22 -12.26 -29.19
CA ALA A 220 13.23 -13.36 -28.22
C ALA A 220 13.71 -14.65 -28.89
#